data_AF-V7AZQ5-F1
#
_entry.id   AF-V7AZQ5-F1
#
_cell.length_a   1.000
_cell.length_b   1.000
_cell.length_c   1.000
_cell.angle_alpha   90.00
_cell.angle_beta   90.00
_cell.angle_gamma   90.00
#
_symmetry.space_group_name_H-M   'P 1'
#
loop_
_entity.id
_entity.type
_entity.pdbx_description
1 polymer ?
#
loop_
_entity_poly.entity_id
_entity_poly.type
_entity_poly.pdbx_seq_one_letter_code
_entity_poly.pdbx_strand_id
1 'polypeptide(L)'
;MAFLLNKTTIASHFRSHSQKTQDSASFPRRRFHVEPGSREKALLAEDSTLKPFKSYKKSVKQLKRIGDVLTVVVVAGCCYEIYVRAVDREEVQNQ
;
A
#
# COMPACT_ATOMS: atom_id res chain seq x y z
N MET A 1 -2.18 45.58 -5.28
CA MET A 1 -1.70 45.15 -6.60
C MET A 1 -1.32 43.69 -6.52
N ALA A 2 -1.84 42.90 -7.44
CA ALA A 2 -1.77 41.45 -7.48
C ALA A 2 -0.43 40.93 -8.06
N PHE A 3 -0.32 39.60 -7.97
CA PHE A 3 0.40 38.66 -8.84
C PHE A 3 1.68 37.98 -8.29
N LEU A 4 1.45 36.71 -7.92
CA LEU A 4 2.15 35.49 -8.40
C LEU A 4 3.48 35.09 -7.77
N LEU A 5 3.33 34.26 -6.73
CA LEU A 5 3.88 32.89 -6.59
C LEU A 5 4.89 32.48 -7.68
N ASN A 6 6.18 32.60 -7.39
CA ASN A 6 7.25 32.12 -8.25
C ASN A 6 7.91 30.84 -7.69
N LYS A 7 7.71 29.76 -8.45
CA LYS A 7 8.62 28.60 -8.61
C LYS A 7 8.73 27.58 -7.47
N THR A 8 7.66 26.81 -7.28
CA THR A 8 7.71 25.44 -6.75
C THR A 8 8.20 24.46 -7.84
N THR A 9 9.49 24.48 -8.18
CA THR A 9 10.09 23.53 -9.16
C THR A 9 10.36 22.14 -8.58
N ILE A 10 10.08 21.89 -7.30
CA ILE A 10 10.37 20.58 -6.66
C ILE A 10 9.19 19.60 -6.77
N ALA A 11 7.98 20.05 -7.11
CA ALA A 11 6.79 19.20 -7.15
C ALA A 11 6.51 18.53 -8.52
N SER A 12 7.23 18.88 -9.59
CA SER A 12 6.95 18.35 -10.93
C SER A 12 7.35 16.88 -11.15
N HIS A 13 8.14 16.30 -10.23
CA HIS A 13 8.46 14.87 -10.30
C HIS A 13 7.32 13.97 -9.82
N PHE A 14 6.27 14.52 -9.21
CA PHE A 14 5.06 13.78 -8.88
C PHE A 14 4.04 13.84 -10.02
N ARG A 15 4.50 13.55 -11.25
CA ARG A 15 3.58 13.34 -12.37
C ARG A 15 2.97 11.95 -12.20
N SER A 16 1.85 11.92 -11.52
CA SER A 16 0.92 10.81 -11.46
C SER A 16 0.61 10.31 -12.87
N HIS A 17 1.16 9.14 -13.21
CA HIS A 17 0.72 8.39 -14.38
C HIS A 17 -0.64 7.74 -14.04
N SER A 18 -1.70 8.55 -14.10
CA SER A 18 -3.07 8.05 -14.20
C SER A 18 -3.35 7.77 -15.67
N GLN A 19 -2.96 6.58 -16.14
CA GLN A 19 -3.58 5.98 -17.29
C GLN A 19 -4.51 4.88 -16.79
N LYS A 20 -5.81 5.20 -16.80
CA LYS A 20 -6.88 4.22 -16.95
C LYS A 20 -6.55 3.38 -18.19
N THR A 21 -5.92 2.23 -17.98
CA THR A 21 -5.88 1.15 -18.97
C THR A 21 -6.26 -0.10 -18.21
N GLN A 22 -7.49 -0.53 -18.50
CA GLN A 22 -8.04 -1.82 -18.15
C GLN A 22 -7.00 -2.92 -18.38
N ASP A 23 -6.88 -3.82 -17.40
CA ASP A 23 -6.61 -5.23 -17.63
C ASP A 23 -5.45 -5.58 -18.57
N SER A 24 -4.29 -4.97 -18.37
CA SER A 24 -3.05 -5.62 -18.77
C SER A 24 -2.25 -5.87 -17.52
N ALA A 25 -2.60 -6.98 -16.86
CA ALA A 25 -1.75 -7.64 -15.89
C ALA A 25 -0.30 -7.49 -16.35
N SER A 26 0.57 -7.14 -15.41
CA SER A 26 2.01 -7.26 -15.53
C SER A 26 2.36 -8.73 -15.77
N PHE A 27 2.09 -9.21 -16.98
CA PHE A 27 2.43 -10.54 -17.41
C PHE A 27 3.96 -10.60 -17.43
N PRO A 28 4.58 -11.54 -16.71
CA PRO A 28 6.01 -11.75 -16.86
C PRO A 28 6.29 -11.99 -18.34
N ARG A 29 7.21 -11.21 -18.94
CA ARG A 29 7.59 -11.32 -20.36
C ARG A 29 8.10 -12.73 -20.74
N ARG A 30 8.45 -13.57 -19.76
CA ARG A 30 8.52 -15.03 -19.93
C ARG A 30 7.18 -15.62 -19.51
N ARG A 31 6.21 -15.61 -20.44
CA ARG A 31 5.04 -16.48 -20.32
C ARG A 31 5.54 -17.92 -20.39
N PHE A 32 5.53 -18.63 -19.27
CA PHE A 32 5.38 -20.09 -19.32
C PHE A 32 3.92 -20.34 -19.76
N HIS A 33 3.64 -20.17 -21.06
CA HIS A 33 2.33 -20.44 -21.67
C HIS A 33 2.19 -21.95 -21.92
N VAL A 34 2.58 -22.74 -20.94
CA VAL A 34 2.45 -24.20 -20.93
C VAL A 34 2.10 -24.52 -19.49
N GLU A 35 0.91 -25.07 -19.28
CA GLU A 35 0.54 -25.61 -17.98
C GLU A 35 1.58 -26.69 -17.63
N PRO A 36 2.35 -26.52 -16.55
CA PRO A 36 3.38 -27.46 -16.22
C PRO A 36 2.76 -28.84 -16.01
N GLY A 37 3.34 -29.87 -16.64
CA GLY A 37 2.87 -31.24 -16.47
C GLY A 37 2.96 -31.69 -15.00
N SER A 38 2.37 -32.85 -14.67
CA SER A 38 2.41 -33.40 -13.29
C SER A 38 3.83 -33.48 -12.72
N ARG A 39 4.80 -33.83 -13.56
CA ARG A 39 6.23 -33.88 -13.23
C ARG A 39 6.83 -32.50 -12.95
N GLU A 40 6.48 -31.49 -13.73
CA GLU A 40 7.00 -30.13 -13.55
C GLU A 40 6.39 -29.46 -12.31
N LYS A 41 5.11 -29.75 -12.02
CA LYS A 41 4.45 -29.32 -10.78
C LYS A 41 5.11 -29.93 -9.54
N ALA A 42 5.57 -31.18 -9.62
CA ALA A 42 6.32 -31.82 -8.54
C ALA A 42 7.68 -31.15 -8.30
N LEU A 43 8.34 -30.66 -9.36
CA LEU A 43 9.61 -29.93 -9.25
C LEU A 43 9.44 -28.49 -8.73
N LEU A 44 8.27 -27.89 -8.97
CA LEU A 44 7.90 -26.56 -8.45
C LEU A 44 7.28 -26.61 -7.05
N ALA A 45 6.99 -27.81 -6.53
CA ALA A 45 6.48 -27.99 -5.17
C ALA A 45 7.51 -27.45 -4.17
N GLU A 46 7.03 -26.85 -3.09
CA GLU A 46 7.90 -26.27 -2.08
C GLU A 46 8.68 -27.39 -1.36
N ASP A 47 10.00 -27.42 -1.55
CA ASP A 47 10.88 -28.34 -0.84
C ASP A 47 11.00 -27.92 0.64
N SER A 48 10.82 -28.89 1.54
CA SER A 48 10.93 -28.69 2.99
C SER A 48 12.35 -28.27 3.39
N THR A 49 13.37 -28.67 2.62
CA THR A 49 14.78 -28.33 2.87
C THR A 49 15.10 -26.87 2.55
N LEU A 50 14.38 -26.26 1.61
CA LEU A 50 14.59 -24.86 1.18
C LEU A 50 13.75 -23.86 2.00
N LYS A 51 12.76 -24.34 2.76
CA LYS A 51 11.88 -23.54 3.62
C LYS A 51 12.62 -22.67 4.67
N PRO A 52 13.71 -23.12 5.32
CA PRO A 52 14.44 -22.32 6.30
C PRO A 52 15.17 -21.12 5.68
N PHE A 53 15.72 -21.31 4.48
CA PHE A 53 16.55 -20.34 3.75
C PHE A 53 15.74 -19.32 2.93
N LYS A 54 14.42 -19.51 2.83
CA LYS A 54 13.54 -18.58 2.15
C LYS A 54 13.50 -17.25 2.91
N SER A 55 14.01 -16.21 2.27
CA SER A 55 14.06 -14.84 2.82
C SER A 55 12.65 -14.30 3.17
N TYR A 56 11.61 -14.75 2.46
CA TYR A 56 10.23 -14.33 2.71
C TYR A 56 9.52 -15.22 3.74
N LYS A 57 9.65 -14.87 5.03
CA LYS A 57 8.90 -15.55 6.11
C LYS A 57 7.49 -14.97 6.23
N LYS A 58 6.47 -15.84 6.16
CA LYS A 58 5.05 -15.46 6.32
C LYS A 58 4.78 -14.72 7.65
N SER A 59 5.49 -15.09 8.71
CA SER A 59 5.41 -14.44 10.03
C SER A 59 5.78 -12.96 9.98
N VAL A 60 6.84 -12.59 9.26
CA VAL A 60 7.27 -11.19 9.11
C VAL A 60 6.22 -10.39 8.34
N LYS A 61 5.58 -10.99 7.33
CA LYS A 61 4.46 -10.36 6.61
C LYS A 61 3.27 -10.09 7.55
N GLN A 62 2.94 -11.05 8.41
CA GLN A 62 1.86 -10.89 9.39
C GLN A 62 2.19 -9.81 10.41
N LEU A 63 3.42 -9.79 10.94
CA LEU A 63 3.87 -8.77 11.89
C LEU A 63 3.78 -7.35 11.28
N LYS A 64 4.21 -7.20 10.02
CA LYS A 64 4.05 -5.93 9.29
C LYS A 64 2.58 -5.51 9.20
N ARG A 65 1.67 -6.43 8.86
CA ARG A 65 0.24 -6.13 8.77
C ARG A 65 -0.36 -5.71 10.11
N ILE A 66 0.04 -6.35 11.21
CA ILE A 66 -0.43 -5.99 12.55
C ILE A 66 0.03 -4.57 12.90
N GLY A 67 1.29 -4.23 12.59
CA GLY A 67 1.81 -2.86 12.77
C GLY A 67 1.05 -1.83 11.92
N ASP A 68 0.81 -2.15 10.64
CA ASP A 68 0.05 -1.28 9.73
C ASP A 68 -1.40 -1.07 10.24
N VAL A 69 -2.06 -2.11 10.75
CA VAL A 69 -3.42 -1.98 11.33
C VAL A 69 -3.41 -1.13 12.60
N LEU A 70 -2.43 -1.37 13.48
CA LEU A 70 -2.31 -0.62 14.73
C LEU A 70 -2.10 0.88 14.47
N THR A 71 -1.26 1.23 13.50
CA THR A 71 -1.02 2.64 13.14
C THR A 71 -2.29 3.31 12.61
N VAL A 72 -3.09 2.63 11.78
CA VAL A 72 -4.37 3.16 11.29
C VAL A 72 -5.35 3.39 12.43
N VAL A 73 -5.46 2.45 13.38
CA VAL A 73 -6.36 2.59 14.55
C VAL A 73 -5.96 3.80 15.40
N VAL A 74 -4.67 3.98 15.68
CA VAL A 74 -4.19 5.12 16.47
C VAL A 74 -4.45 6.45 15.75
N VAL A 75 -4.16 6.53 14.45
CA VAL A 75 -4.43 7.75 13.65
C VAL A 75 -5.93 8.06 13.63
N ALA A 76 -6.78 7.06 13.43
CA ALA A 76 -8.23 7.25 13.43
C ALA A 76 -8.75 7.75 14.79
N GLY A 77 -8.26 7.18 15.90
CA GLY A 77 -8.60 7.65 17.25
C GLY A 77 -8.17 9.09 17.50
N CYS A 78 -6.94 9.46 17.11
CA CYS A 78 -6.47 10.84 17.22
C CYS A 78 -7.29 11.82 16.35
N CYS A 79 -7.65 11.43 15.12
CA CYS A 79 -8.51 12.24 14.27
C CYS A 79 -9.91 12.42 14.86
N TYR A 80 -10.46 11.39 15.51
CA TYR A 80 -11.76 11.46 16.18
C TYR A 80 -11.74 12.43 17.37
N GLU A 81 -10.72 12.37 18.22
CA GLU A 81 -10.55 13.30 19.36
C GLU A 81 -10.47 14.77 18.91
N ILE A 82 -9.75 15.04 17.81
CA ILE A 82 -9.67 16.39 17.24
C ILE A 82 -11.02 16.82 16.69
N TYR A 83 -11.72 15.93 15.98
CA TYR A 83 -13.03 16.22 15.42
C TYR A 83 -14.05 16.56 16.51
N VAL A 84 -14.15 15.75 17.56
CA VAL A 84 -15.08 15.99 18.68
C VAL A 84 -14.78 17.32 19.37
N ARG A 85 -13.50 17.59 19.68
CA ARG A 85 -13.09 18.86 20.28
C ARG A 85 -13.33 20.08 19.38
N ALA A 86 -13.29 19.91 18.06
CA ALA A 86 -13.60 20.97 17.11
C ALA A 86 -15.11 21.25 17.11
N VAL A 87 -15.94 20.21 17.03
CA VAL A 87 -17.41 20.32 17.09
C VAL A 87 -17.85 20.99 18.40
N ASP A 88 -17.32 20.55 19.54
CA ASP A 88 -17.66 21.14 20.85
C ASP A 88 -17.34 22.65 20.92
N ARG A 89 -16.27 23.11 20.22
CA ARG A 89 -15.91 24.53 20.16
C ARG A 89 -16.83 25.33 19.25
N GLU A 90 -17.29 24.74 18.16
CA GLU A 90 -18.25 25.38 17.25
C GLU A 90 -19.63 25.55 17.92
N GLU A 91 -20.08 24.55 18.70
CA GLU A 91 -21.32 24.64 19.48
C GLU A 91 -21.26 25.76 20.53
N VAL A 92 -20.12 25.95 21.20
CA VAL A 92 -19.90 27.04 22.18
C VAL A 92 -19.83 28.42 21.53
N GLN A 93 -19.37 28.52 20.27
CA GLN A 93 -19.33 29.80 19.54
C GLN A 93 -20.68 30.20 18.92
N ASN A 94 -21.57 29.23 18.70
CA ASN A 94 -22.90 29.44 18.13
C ASN A 94 -24.02 29.63 19.19
N GLN A 95 -23.70 29.51 20.49
CA GLN A 95 -24.55 29.91 21.61
C GLN A 95 -24.24 31.34 22.07
#